data_AF-A0A9D5F0G9-F1
#
_entry.id   AF-A0A9D5F0G9-F1
#
_cell.length_a   1.000
_cell.length_b   1.000
_cell.length_c   1.000
_cell.angle_alpha   90.00
_cell.angle_beta   90.00
_cell.angle_gamma   90.00
#
_symmetry.space_group_name_H-M   'P 1'
#
loop_
_entity.id
_entity.type
_entity.pdbx_description
1 polymer ?
#
loop_
_entity_poly.entity_id
_entity_poly.type
_entity_poly.pdbx_seq_one_letter_code
_entity_poly.pdbx_strand_id
1 'polypeptide(L)'
;MIMIPGFTKAAILKAVINGSTLAEAASQERITNARARSALQLLCRRFRLPAEVSDIQAHPERYAQALGEFEASPEIGLGRALATKLTEALKLSSPKQVTPAYLSNISATQLLERGLTIINLHQIETWLSSSGKELKRSPPRTDWEIQEVNKAISLLHTFFFDVSAAKGQFEKLLSRSESQPVMADE
;
A
#
# COMPACT_ATOMS: atom_id res chain seq x y z
N MET A 1 0.73 -18.83 19.17
CA MET A 1 1.97 -18.67 18.38
C MET A 1 1.88 -17.35 17.63
N ILE A 2 2.72 -16.35 17.95
CA ILE A 2 2.64 -15.02 17.31
C ILE A 2 3.11 -15.16 15.85
N MET A 3 2.20 -14.94 14.91
CA MET A 3 2.46 -15.04 13.48
C MET A 3 3.27 -13.83 13.01
N ILE A 4 4.39 -14.06 12.34
CA ILE A 4 5.17 -12.98 11.71
C ILE A 4 4.36 -12.41 10.53
N PRO A 5 4.14 -11.08 10.44
CA PRO A 5 3.42 -10.45 9.34
C PRO A 5 4.02 -10.78 7.97
N GLY A 6 3.19 -10.78 6.92
CA GLY A 6 3.63 -11.05 5.55
C GLY A 6 4.77 -10.16 5.08
N PHE A 7 4.71 -8.87 5.43
CA PHE A 7 5.75 -7.88 5.13
C PHE A 7 7.10 -8.17 5.78
N THR A 8 7.12 -8.55 7.06
CA THR A 8 8.38 -8.94 7.73
C THR A 8 9.00 -10.17 7.07
N LYS A 9 8.19 -11.13 6.60
CA LYS A 9 8.71 -12.27 5.84
C LYS A 9 9.31 -11.83 4.50
N ALA A 10 8.61 -10.94 3.79
CA ALA A 10 9.06 -10.39 2.51
C ALA A 10 10.38 -9.61 2.67
N ALA A 11 10.49 -8.78 3.71
CA ALA A 11 11.70 -8.03 4.04
C ALA A 11 12.91 -8.94 4.31
N ILE A 12 12.72 -10.04 5.06
CA ILE A 12 13.78 -11.04 5.27
C ILE A 12 14.27 -11.62 3.93
N LEU A 13 13.36 -12.06 3.06
CA LEU A 13 13.76 -12.62 1.77
C LEU A 13 14.45 -11.57 0.89
N LYS A 14 13.94 -10.33 0.87
CA LYS A 14 14.53 -9.21 0.12
C LYS A 14 15.97 -8.91 0.57
N ALA A 15 16.22 -8.90 1.88
CA ALA A 15 17.57 -8.71 2.42
C ALA A 15 18.52 -9.85 1.98
N VAL A 16 18.07 -11.10 2.00
CA VAL A 16 18.87 -12.25 1.57
C VAL A 16 19.15 -12.23 0.07
N ILE A 17 18.16 -11.87 -0.76
CA ILE A 17 18.33 -11.63 -2.21
C ILE A 17 19.42 -10.59 -2.46
N ASN A 18 19.46 -9.53 -1.64
CA ASN A 18 20.44 -8.46 -1.73
C ASN A 18 21.81 -8.79 -1.10
N GLY A 19 22.06 -10.07 -0.77
CA GLY A 19 23.35 -10.54 -0.29
C GLY A 19 23.53 -10.54 1.23
N SER A 20 22.54 -10.10 2.02
CA SER A 20 22.63 -10.21 3.49
C SER A 20 22.57 -11.67 3.93
N THR A 21 23.27 -11.97 5.02
CA THR A 21 23.09 -13.23 5.75
C THR A 21 21.73 -13.27 6.43
N LEU A 22 21.24 -14.47 6.74
CA LEU A 22 19.97 -14.62 7.45
C LEU A 22 19.98 -13.97 8.85
N ALA A 23 21.15 -13.90 9.50
CA ALA A 23 21.30 -13.27 10.81
C ALA A 23 21.21 -11.73 10.73
N GLU A 24 21.82 -11.13 9.70
CA GLU A 24 21.73 -9.68 9.45
C GLU A 24 20.28 -9.28 9.13
N ALA A 25 19.61 -10.02 8.25
CA ALA A 25 18.21 -9.81 7.94
C ALA A 25 17.32 -9.93 9.19
N ALA A 26 17.55 -10.94 10.04
CA ALA A 26 16.81 -11.11 11.29
C ALA A 26 17.01 -9.93 12.26
N SER A 27 18.23 -9.42 12.35
CA SER A 27 18.59 -8.26 13.18
C SER A 27 17.88 -6.98 12.70
N GLN A 28 17.86 -6.73 11.38
CA GLN A 28 17.17 -5.58 10.79
C GLN A 28 15.67 -5.57 11.13
N GLU A 29 15.02 -6.74 11.08
CA GLU A 29 13.61 -6.90 11.43
C GLU A 29 13.34 -7.12 12.92
N ARG A 30 14.38 -7.04 13.77
CA ARG A 30 14.31 -7.23 15.24
C ARG A 30 13.65 -8.56 15.64
N ILE A 31 13.95 -9.64 14.92
CA ILE A 31 13.46 -10.99 15.21
C ILE A 31 14.62 -11.98 15.43
N THR A 32 14.33 -13.11 16.06
CA THR A 32 15.33 -14.17 16.26
C THR A 32 15.70 -14.86 14.93
N ASN A 33 16.92 -15.37 14.82
CA ASN A 33 17.37 -16.16 13.66
C ASN A 33 16.45 -17.35 13.34
N ALA A 34 15.92 -18.04 14.35
CA ALA A 34 14.98 -19.14 14.15
C ALA A 34 13.69 -18.69 13.46
N ARG A 35 13.14 -17.54 13.87
CA ARG A 35 11.96 -16.91 13.26
C ARG A 35 12.23 -16.47 11.82
N ALA A 36 13.38 -15.88 11.55
CA ALA A 36 13.79 -15.51 10.19
C ALA A 36 13.91 -16.76 9.29
N ARG A 37 14.51 -17.85 9.79
CA ARG A 37 14.59 -19.12 9.06
C ARG A 37 13.21 -19.70 8.74
N SER A 38 12.32 -19.74 9.72
CA SER A 38 10.94 -20.21 9.50
C SER A 38 10.18 -19.32 8.51
N ALA A 39 10.37 -18.00 8.57
CA ALA A 39 9.78 -17.05 7.61
C ALA A 39 10.25 -17.33 6.18
N LEU A 40 11.56 -17.50 6.00
CA LEU A 40 12.19 -17.82 4.72
C LEU A 40 11.66 -19.15 4.15
N GLN A 41 11.65 -20.21 4.97
CA GLN A 41 11.12 -21.53 4.57
C GLN A 41 9.67 -21.48 4.15
N LEU A 42 8.83 -20.73 4.88
CA LEU A 42 7.41 -20.59 4.55
C LEU A 42 7.20 -19.87 3.22
N LEU A 43 7.96 -18.80 2.94
CA LEU A 43 7.88 -18.09 1.66
C LEU A 43 8.38 -18.94 0.51
N CYS A 44 9.57 -19.54 0.64
CA CYS A 44 10.15 -20.35 -0.42
C CYS A 44 9.27 -21.57 -0.72
N ARG A 45 8.70 -22.23 0.30
CA ARG A 45 7.70 -23.29 0.11
C ARG A 45 6.46 -22.79 -0.65
N ARG A 46 5.96 -21.59 -0.33
CA ARG A 46 4.82 -20.98 -1.04
C ARG A 46 5.16 -20.69 -2.50
N PHE A 47 6.38 -20.24 -2.77
CA PHE A 47 6.89 -19.97 -4.12
C PHE A 47 7.31 -21.23 -4.87
N ARG A 48 7.35 -22.38 -4.19
CA ARG A 48 7.89 -23.66 -4.69
C ARG A 48 9.35 -23.51 -5.13
N LEU A 49 10.12 -22.76 -4.33
CA LEU A 49 11.55 -22.52 -4.49
C LEU A 49 12.34 -23.17 -3.33
N PRO A 50 13.62 -23.52 -3.54
CA PRO A 50 14.54 -23.88 -2.46
C PRO A 50 14.63 -22.75 -1.40
N ALA A 51 15.00 -23.10 -0.17
CA ALA A 51 15.07 -22.14 0.94
C ALA A 51 16.51 -21.87 1.41
N GLU A 52 17.48 -22.47 0.73
CA GLU A 52 18.90 -22.37 0.99
C GLU A 52 19.40 -20.98 0.60
N VAL A 53 20.07 -20.29 1.52
CA VAL A 53 20.63 -18.95 1.28
C VAL A 53 21.54 -18.92 0.05
N SER A 54 22.33 -19.98 -0.15
CA SER A 54 23.19 -20.13 -1.32
C SER A 54 22.41 -20.19 -2.63
N ASP A 55 21.24 -20.83 -2.66
CA ASP A 55 20.41 -20.92 -3.86
C ASP A 55 19.73 -19.57 -4.15
N ILE A 56 19.24 -18.90 -3.10
CA ILE A 56 18.63 -17.56 -3.18
C ILE A 56 19.61 -16.56 -3.78
N GLN A 57 20.87 -16.59 -3.34
CA GLN A 57 21.91 -15.68 -3.80
C GLN A 57 22.48 -16.06 -5.18
N ALA A 58 22.41 -17.33 -5.56
CA ALA A 58 22.82 -17.79 -6.89
C ALA A 58 21.80 -17.45 -7.99
N HIS A 59 20.52 -17.31 -7.63
CA HIS A 59 19.42 -17.06 -8.57
C HIS A 59 18.48 -15.91 -8.13
N PRO A 60 19.00 -14.72 -7.78
CA PRO A 60 18.25 -13.68 -7.08
C PRO A 60 17.03 -13.19 -7.86
N GLU A 61 17.14 -13.10 -9.18
CA GLU A 61 16.04 -12.72 -10.09
C GLU A 61 14.78 -13.58 -9.94
N ARG A 62 14.92 -14.91 -9.78
CA ARG A 62 13.77 -15.82 -9.64
C ARG A 62 13.01 -15.58 -8.33
N TYR A 63 13.75 -15.32 -7.26
CA TYR A 63 13.17 -15.00 -5.96
C TYR A 63 12.59 -13.60 -5.94
N ALA A 64 13.23 -12.63 -6.60
CA ALA A 64 12.73 -11.27 -6.73
C ALA A 64 11.40 -11.23 -7.51
N GLN A 65 11.27 -12.00 -8.59
CA GLN A 65 10.02 -12.13 -9.33
C GLN A 65 8.90 -12.71 -8.45
N ALA A 66 9.15 -13.84 -7.80
CA ALA A 66 8.15 -14.49 -6.93
C ALA A 66 7.77 -13.61 -5.73
N LEU A 67 8.74 -12.87 -5.18
CA LEU A 67 8.51 -11.91 -4.12
C LEU A 67 7.67 -10.72 -4.61
N GLY A 68 7.92 -10.20 -5.80
CA GLY A 68 7.10 -9.16 -6.41
C GLY A 68 5.64 -9.60 -6.60
N GLU A 69 5.40 -10.83 -7.06
CA GLU A 69 4.04 -11.40 -7.16
C GLU A 69 3.38 -11.55 -5.78
N PHE A 70 4.16 -11.91 -4.76
CA PHE A 70 3.68 -12.03 -3.38
C PHE A 70 3.30 -10.68 -2.77
N GLU A 71 4.14 -9.65 -2.96
CA GLU A 71 3.89 -8.28 -2.48
C GLU A 71 2.76 -7.60 -3.26
N ALA A 72 2.58 -7.95 -4.53
CA ALA A 72 1.44 -7.54 -5.36
C ALA A 72 0.12 -8.23 -4.97
N SER A 73 0.13 -9.21 -4.06
CA SER A 73 -1.09 -9.82 -3.54
C SER A 73 -1.76 -8.88 -2.52
N PRO A 74 -3.04 -8.50 -2.72
CA PRO A 74 -3.72 -7.57 -1.83
C PRO A 74 -3.89 -8.11 -0.41
N GLU A 75 -4.03 -9.41 -0.23
CA GLU A 75 -4.12 -10.01 1.11
C GLU A 75 -2.80 -9.89 1.91
N ILE A 76 -1.67 -9.78 1.19
CA ILE A 76 -0.35 -9.56 1.78
C ILE A 76 -0.14 -8.06 1.99
N GLY A 77 -0.38 -7.27 0.94
CA GLY A 77 -0.17 -5.83 0.92
C GLY A 77 -1.09 -5.03 1.84
N LEU A 78 -2.36 -5.40 1.92
CA LEU A 78 -3.40 -4.69 2.68
C LEU A 78 -3.83 -5.46 3.93
N GLY A 79 -3.45 -6.73 4.03
CA GLY A 79 -4.04 -7.65 4.98
C GLY A 79 -5.41 -8.15 4.53
N ARG A 80 -5.81 -9.34 5.01
CA ARG A 80 -7.03 -10.03 4.56
C ARG A 80 -8.30 -9.20 4.77
N ALA A 81 -8.44 -8.55 5.92
CA ALA A 81 -9.65 -7.79 6.25
C ALA A 81 -9.87 -6.60 5.29
N LEU A 82 -8.82 -5.81 5.03
CA LEU A 82 -8.92 -4.69 4.09
C LEU A 82 -9.06 -5.18 2.65
N ALA A 83 -8.35 -6.25 2.25
CA ALA A 83 -8.52 -6.84 0.92
C ALA A 83 -9.97 -7.29 0.68
N THR A 84 -10.60 -7.96 1.65
CA THR A 84 -12.02 -8.35 1.57
C THR A 84 -12.93 -7.13 1.51
N LYS A 85 -12.77 -6.16 2.42
CA LYS A 85 -13.58 -4.94 2.42
C LYS A 85 -13.48 -4.18 1.10
N LEU A 86 -12.28 -4.10 0.52
CA LEU A 86 -12.03 -3.43 -0.74
C LEU A 86 -12.66 -4.20 -1.93
N THR A 87 -12.62 -5.52 -1.90
CA THR A 87 -13.29 -6.39 -2.88
C THR A 87 -14.80 -6.15 -2.88
N GLU A 88 -15.42 -6.12 -1.70
CA GLU A 88 -16.85 -5.88 -1.52
C GLU A 88 -17.24 -4.46 -1.96
N ALA A 89 -16.51 -3.45 -1.49
CA ALA A 89 -16.75 -2.04 -1.83
C ALA A 89 -16.67 -1.80 -3.34
N LEU A 90 -15.72 -2.44 -4.03
CA LEU A 90 -15.52 -2.33 -5.47
C LEU A 90 -16.37 -3.31 -6.28
N LYS A 91 -17.22 -4.11 -5.63
CA LYS A 91 -18.09 -5.13 -6.24
C LYS A 91 -17.32 -6.10 -7.15
N LEU A 92 -16.14 -6.50 -6.71
CA LEU A 92 -15.29 -7.46 -7.43
C LEU A 92 -15.65 -8.89 -7.02
N SER A 93 -15.46 -9.84 -7.95
CA SER A 93 -15.76 -11.26 -7.71
C SER A 93 -14.70 -11.94 -6.84
N SER A 94 -13.49 -11.38 -6.75
CA SER A 94 -12.39 -11.96 -5.98
C SER A 94 -11.38 -10.91 -5.50
N PRO A 95 -10.77 -11.10 -4.32
CA PRO A 95 -9.65 -10.27 -3.88
C PRO A 95 -8.50 -10.23 -4.87
N LYS A 96 -8.26 -11.27 -5.67
CA LYS A 96 -7.19 -11.28 -6.68
C LYS A 96 -7.34 -10.21 -7.76
N GLN A 97 -8.54 -9.66 -7.95
CA GLN A 97 -8.80 -8.58 -8.90
C GLN A 97 -8.38 -7.21 -8.35
N VAL A 98 -8.22 -7.09 -7.03
CA VAL A 98 -7.64 -5.91 -6.38
C VAL A 98 -6.14 -5.93 -6.62
N THR A 99 -5.71 -5.25 -7.67
CA THR A 99 -4.29 -5.10 -8.02
C THR A 99 -3.87 -3.64 -7.93
N PRO A 100 -2.57 -3.33 -7.76
CA PRO A 100 -2.10 -1.95 -7.80
C PRO A 100 -2.48 -1.23 -9.10
N ALA A 101 -2.43 -1.93 -10.23
CA ALA A 101 -2.82 -1.39 -11.53
C ALA A 101 -4.32 -1.09 -11.63
N TYR A 102 -5.17 -1.92 -11.02
CA TYR A 102 -6.61 -1.66 -10.98
C TYR A 102 -6.92 -0.43 -10.13
N LEU A 103 -6.37 -0.38 -8.90
CA LEU A 103 -6.62 0.71 -7.96
C LEU A 103 -6.06 2.06 -8.41
N SER A 104 -4.97 2.10 -9.19
CA SER A 104 -4.43 3.37 -9.71
C SER A 104 -5.39 4.10 -10.67
N ASN A 105 -6.46 3.45 -11.11
CA ASN A 105 -7.52 4.06 -11.91
C ASN A 105 -8.68 4.63 -11.09
N ILE A 106 -8.65 4.45 -9.76
CA ILE A 106 -9.70 4.85 -8.82
C ILE A 106 -9.18 6.01 -7.98
N SER A 107 -10.02 7.02 -7.74
CA SER A 107 -9.64 8.15 -6.88
C SER A 107 -9.96 7.90 -5.40
N ALA A 108 -9.31 8.68 -4.52
CA ALA A 108 -9.60 8.66 -3.09
C ALA A 108 -11.09 8.92 -2.78
N THR A 109 -11.69 9.94 -3.41
CA THR A 109 -13.13 10.24 -3.27
C THR A 109 -14.01 9.04 -3.61
N GLN A 110 -13.73 8.36 -4.73
CA GLN A 110 -14.50 7.18 -5.13
C GLN A 110 -14.39 6.00 -4.15
N LEU A 111 -13.30 5.90 -3.38
CA LEU A 111 -13.15 4.89 -2.34
C LEU A 111 -13.88 5.30 -1.07
N LEU A 112 -13.82 6.58 -0.70
CA LEU A 112 -14.53 7.15 0.45
C LEU A 112 -16.05 7.03 0.31
N GLU A 113 -16.58 7.36 -0.88
CA GLU A 113 -18.00 7.18 -1.24
C GLU A 113 -18.47 5.72 -1.10
N ARG A 114 -17.55 4.75 -1.16
CA ARG A 114 -17.82 3.32 -0.99
C ARG A 114 -17.60 2.83 0.45
N GLY A 115 -17.50 3.74 1.41
CA GLY A 115 -17.41 3.41 2.85
C GLY A 115 -16.02 2.99 3.32
N LEU A 116 -14.98 3.30 2.55
CA LEU A 116 -13.59 3.19 3.02
C LEU A 116 -13.27 4.41 3.89
N THR A 117 -12.42 4.24 4.89
CA THR A 117 -12.00 5.33 5.78
C THR A 117 -10.68 5.95 5.29
N ILE A 118 -10.31 7.13 5.82
CA ILE A 118 -9.00 7.75 5.57
C ILE A 118 -7.85 6.81 5.96
N ILE A 119 -8.02 6.03 7.04
CA ILE A 119 -7.02 5.03 7.47
C ILE A 119 -6.85 3.95 6.38
N ASN A 120 -7.96 3.46 5.81
CA ASN A 120 -7.90 2.50 4.72
C ASN A 120 -7.21 3.09 3.49
N LEU A 121 -7.50 4.36 3.16
CA LEU A 121 -6.83 5.04 2.04
C LEU A 121 -5.32 5.12 2.24
N HIS A 122 -4.86 5.47 3.45
CA HIS A 122 -3.44 5.53 3.74
C HIS A 122 -2.75 4.16 3.56
N GLN A 123 -3.38 3.07 4.01
CA GLN A 123 -2.86 1.72 3.79
C GLN A 123 -2.82 1.34 2.32
N ILE A 124 -3.85 1.71 1.55
CA ILE A 124 -3.91 1.50 0.10
C ILE A 124 -2.80 2.29 -0.61
N GLU A 125 -2.63 3.58 -0.31
CA GLU A 125 -1.58 4.41 -0.91
C GLU A 125 -0.18 3.92 -0.55
N THR A 126 0.03 3.45 0.67
CA THR A 126 1.30 2.83 1.09
C THR A 126 1.59 1.59 0.24
N TRP A 127 0.59 0.75 0.02
CA TRP A 127 0.74 -0.44 -0.82
C TRP A 127 0.95 -0.07 -2.30
N LEU A 128 0.24 0.91 -2.85
CA LEU A 128 0.44 1.40 -4.22
C LEU A 128 1.85 1.96 -4.44
N SER A 129 2.33 2.76 -3.48
CA SER A 129 3.66 3.36 -3.51
C SER A 129 4.76 2.30 -3.58
N SER A 130 4.58 1.15 -2.92
CA SER A 130 5.52 0.03 -3.00
C SER A 130 5.70 -0.53 -4.42
N SER A 131 4.72 -0.30 -5.30
CA SER A 131 4.71 -0.70 -6.71
C SER A 131 4.91 0.49 -7.66
N GLY A 132 5.32 1.66 -7.16
CA GLY A 132 5.50 2.88 -7.97
C GLY A 132 4.20 3.42 -8.56
N LYS A 133 3.05 3.16 -7.91
CA LYS A 133 1.74 3.65 -8.32
C LYS A 133 1.15 4.56 -7.24
N GLU A 134 0.18 5.35 -7.64
CA GLU A 134 -0.61 6.24 -6.79
C GLU A 134 -2.10 6.09 -7.17
N LEU A 135 -3.02 6.49 -6.29
CA LEU A 135 -4.43 6.60 -6.67
C LEU A 135 -4.60 7.67 -7.76
N LYS A 136 -5.70 7.56 -8.51
CA LYS A 136 -6.05 8.57 -9.50
C LYS A 136 -6.30 9.90 -8.79
N ARG A 137 -5.56 10.95 -9.19
CA ARG A 137 -5.73 12.30 -8.63
C ARG A 137 -7.11 12.86 -8.96
N SER A 138 -7.82 13.35 -7.95
CA SER A 138 -9.05 14.12 -8.09
C SER A 138 -9.12 15.19 -7.00
N PRO A 139 -9.79 16.33 -7.25
CA PRO A 139 -10.09 17.27 -6.18
C PRO A 139 -11.07 16.62 -5.18
N PRO A 140 -11.04 17.04 -3.90
CA PRO A 140 -12.09 16.68 -2.96
C PRO A 140 -13.43 17.27 -3.42
N ARG A 141 -14.52 16.53 -3.18
CA ARG A 141 -15.87 16.85 -3.69
C ARG A 141 -16.88 17.14 -2.59
N THR A 142 -16.64 16.68 -1.36
CA THR A 142 -17.58 16.84 -0.25
C THR A 142 -17.01 17.76 0.82
N ASP A 143 -17.88 18.45 1.57
CA ASP A 143 -17.46 19.30 2.70
C ASP A 143 -16.61 18.53 3.72
N TRP A 144 -16.94 17.26 3.94
CA TRP A 144 -16.16 16.40 4.82
C TRP A 144 -14.75 16.17 4.27
N GLU A 145 -14.58 15.87 2.98
CA GLU A 145 -13.25 15.73 2.37
C GLU A 145 -12.45 17.03 2.45
N ILE A 146 -13.11 18.16 2.21
CA ILE A 146 -12.51 19.50 2.33
C ILE A 146 -12.03 19.75 3.76
N GLN A 147 -12.84 19.38 4.76
CA GLN A 147 -12.47 19.48 6.17
C GLN A 147 -11.26 18.60 6.51
N GLU A 148 -11.21 17.35 6.02
CA GLU A 148 -10.07 16.47 6.27
C GLU A 148 -8.75 17.00 5.65
N VAL A 149 -8.81 17.58 4.45
CA VAL A 149 -7.64 18.24 3.84
C VAL A 149 -7.19 19.45 4.67
N ASN A 150 -8.13 20.29 5.12
CA ASN A 150 -7.82 21.43 5.99
C ASN A 150 -7.20 21.00 7.33
N LYS A 151 -7.72 19.92 7.94
CA LYS A 151 -7.16 19.33 9.16
C LYS A 151 -5.72 18.85 8.93
N ALA A 152 -5.47 18.14 7.82
CA ALA A 152 -4.14 17.65 7.48
C ALA A 152 -3.13 18.81 7.28
N ILE A 153 -3.51 19.84 6.53
CA ILE A 153 -2.70 21.06 6.34
C ILE A 153 -2.40 21.74 7.67
N SER A 154 -3.41 21.87 8.53
CA SER A 154 -3.27 22.51 9.85
C SER A 154 -2.32 21.74 10.75
N LEU A 155 -2.43 20.40 10.76
CA LEU A 155 -1.56 19.53 11.54
C LEU A 155 -0.10 19.61 11.07
N LEU A 156 0.14 19.59 9.76
CA LEU A 156 1.49 19.76 9.20
C LEU A 156 2.09 21.11 9.61
N HIS A 157 1.31 22.18 9.55
CA HIS A 157 1.75 23.50 9.98
C HIS A 157 2.09 23.55 11.48
N THR A 158 1.31 22.89 12.34
CA THR A 158 1.60 22.78 13.79
C THR A 158 2.94 22.09 14.06
N PHE A 159 3.36 21.17 13.20
CA PHE A 159 4.68 20.53 13.26
C PHE A 159 5.78 21.30 12.50
N PHE A 160 5.58 22.60 12.25
CA PHE A 160 6.54 23.50 11.60
C PHE A 160 6.89 23.14 10.14
N PHE A 161 6.03 22.37 9.44
CA PHE A 161 6.18 22.20 8.00
C PHE A 161 5.69 23.47 7.27
N ASP A 162 6.41 23.89 6.22
CA ASP A 162 5.91 24.92 5.31
C ASP A 162 4.79 24.34 4.44
N VAL A 163 3.57 24.84 4.65
CA VAL A 163 2.36 24.39 3.96
C VAL A 163 1.84 25.42 2.95
N SER A 164 2.59 26.49 2.67
CA SER A 164 2.14 27.61 1.84
C SER A 164 1.75 27.14 0.42
N ALA A 165 2.57 26.27 -0.17
CA ALA A 165 2.29 25.67 -1.47
C ALA A 165 1.03 24.78 -1.45
N ALA A 166 0.87 23.95 -0.42
CA ALA A 166 -0.28 23.05 -0.29
C ALA A 166 -1.59 23.83 -0.11
N LYS A 167 -1.59 24.88 0.74
CA LYS A 167 -2.73 25.79 0.92
C LYS A 167 -3.12 26.47 -0.40
N GLY A 168 -2.16 27.09 -1.08
CA GLY A 168 -2.44 27.79 -2.34
C GLY A 168 -2.90 26.86 -3.47
N GLN A 169 -2.41 25.63 -3.52
CA GLN A 169 -2.94 24.62 -4.46
C GLN A 169 -4.36 24.22 -4.11
N PHE A 170 -4.65 24.02 -2.83
CA PHE A 170 -5.97 23.59 -2.38
C PHE A 170 -7.05 24.65 -2.64
N GLU A 171 -6.78 25.92 -2.33
CA GLU A 171 -7.68 27.05 -2.62
C GLU A 171 -8.00 27.19 -4.13
N LYS A 172 -7.00 26.95 -4.99
CA LYS A 172 -7.21 26.93 -6.45
C LYS A 172 -8.10 25.79 -6.92
N LEU A 173 -8.06 24.65 -6.25
CA LEU A 173 -8.93 23.51 -6.58
C LEU A 173 -10.38 23.81 -6.17
N LEU A 174 -10.59 24.41 -4.99
CA LEU A 174 -11.92 24.78 -4.50
C LEU A 174 -12.59 25.85 -5.37
N SER A 175 -11.86 26.89 -5.77
CA SER A 175 -12.40 27.94 -6.65
C SER A 175 -12.74 27.43 -8.06
N ARG A 176 -12.05 26.40 -8.56
CA ARG A 176 -12.37 25.74 -9.84
C ARG A 176 -13.64 24.89 -9.77
N SER A 177 -13.92 24.24 -8.63
CA SER A 177 -15.14 23.44 -8.46
C SER A 177 -16.40 24.30 -8.39
N GLU A 178 -16.31 25.54 -7.88
CA GLU A 178 -17.44 26.49 -7.83
C GLU A 178 -17.79 27.09 -9.21
N SER A 179 -16.88 26.98 -10.18
CA SER A 179 -17.01 27.59 -11.51
C SER A 179 -17.62 26.66 -12.58
N GLN A 180 -17.98 25.42 -12.25
CA GLN A 180 -18.72 24.52 -13.16
C GLN A 180 -20.22 24.54 -12.83
N PRO A 181 -21.07 25.19 -13.63
CA PRO A 181 -22.51 25.11 -13.44
C PRO A 181 -22.98 23.68 -13.74
N VAL A 182 -23.77 23.12 -12.82
CA VAL A 182 -24.58 21.94 -13.07
C VAL A 182 -25.58 22.34 -14.15
N MET A 183 -25.34 21.91 -15.39
CA MET A 183 -26.39 21.89 -16.40
C MET A 183 -27.42 20.87 -15.90
N ALA A 184 -28.52 21.38 -15.36
CA ALA A 184 -29.72 20.60 -15.13
C ALA A 184 -30.30 20.27 -16.50
N ASP A 185 -30.15 19.01 -16.92
CA ASP A 185 -30.93 18.48 -18.04
C ASP A 185 -32.36 18.25 -17.51
N GLU A 186 -33.30 19.05 -18.05
CA GLU A 186 -34.75 18.80 -18.03
C GLU A 186 -35.12 17.62 -18.93
#